data_AF-A0A525VTK2-F1
#
_entry.id   AF-A0A525VTK2-F1
#
_cell.length_a   1.000
_cell.length_b   1.000
_cell.length_c   1.000
_cell.angle_alpha   90.00
_cell.angle_beta   90.00
_cell.angle_gamma   90.00
#
_symmetry.space_group_name_H-M   'P 1'
#
loop_
_entity.id
_entity.type
_entity.pdbx_description
1 polymer ?
#
loop_
_entity_poly.entity_id
_entity_poly.type
_entity_poly.pdbx_seq_one_letter_code
_entity_poly.pdbx_strand_id
1 'polypeptide(L)'
;MVTDYALALLCGFFAWRLWRVGKGTAQASVYSWAAGFACFGLASLAGGTVHGFSTIFSEAVLQELWKLTAYAIGLASFFLLTGTFSACIMPSVRRFALLIPYAQLIIYVLWMATRDDFRYVIYDYAFTNLSILALQLYVGMTHRTMSAPWLVGAVLVSFLGAAAQVSGVSLHQHFNHNDLYHVIQMGGMYLFYRGALVLKDR
;
A
#
# COMPACT_ATOMS: atom_id res chain seq x y z
N MET A 1 16.77 2.29 6.07
CA MET A 1 16.41 2.53 7.50
C MET A 1 15.76 3.89 7.69
N VAL A 2 16.48 5.00 7.50
CA VAL A 2 15.93 6.35 7.75
C VAL A 2 14.75 6.66 6.82
N THR A 3 14.86 6.25 5.56
CA THR A 3 13.78 6.40 4.58
C THR A 3 12.54 5.61 4.95
N ASP A 4 12.68 4.45 5.61
CA ASP A 4 11.56 3.63 6.08
C ASP A 4 10.76 4.39 7.16
N TYR A 5 11.43 5.02 8.13
CA TYR A 5 10.77 5.84 9.14
C TYR A 5 10.13 7.10 8.56
N ALA A 6 10.79 7.75 7.59
CA ALA A 6 10.21 8.89 6.88
C ALA A 6 8.93 8.50 6.13
N LEU A 7 8.95 7.35 5.45
CA LEU A 7 7.78 6.79 4.76
C LEU A 7 6.67 6.40 5.75
N ALA A 8 7.03 5.86 6.93
CA ALA A 8 6.08 5.56 7.99
C ALA A 8 5.35 6.81 8.50
N LEU A 9 6.09 7.89 8.79
CA LEU A 9 5.53 9.18 9.21
C LEU A 9 4.65 9.81 8.14
N LEU A 10 5.10 9.77 6.87
CA LEU A 10 4.34 10.28 5.74
C LEU A 10 3.00 9.56 5.57
N CYS A 11 3.02 8.22 5.59
CA CYS A 11 1.82 7.40 5.49
C CYS A 11 0.90 7.60 6.71
N GLY A 12 1.44 7.73 7.92
CA GLY A 12 0.67 8.08 9.11
C GLY A 12 -0.04 9.44 9.00
N PHE A 13 0.65 10.45 8.48
CA PHE A 13 0.06 11.76 8.20
C PHE A 13 -1.06 11.68 7.16
N PHE A 14 -0.85 10.96 6.06
CA PHE A 14 -1.88 10.74 5.03
C PHE A 14 -3.09 9.98 5.57
N ALA A 15 -2.87 8.92 6.36
CA ALA A 15 -3.92 8.16 7.03
C ALA A 15 -4.79 9.07 7.91
N TRP A 16 -4.17 9.89 8.76
CA TRP A 16 -4.88 10.84 9.60
C TRP A 16 -5.67 11.88 8.80
N ARG A 17 -5.10 12.42 7.71
CA ARG A 17 -5.79 13.37 6.83
C ARG A 17 -7.00 12.72 6.15
N LEU A 18 -6.84 11.53 5.58
CA LEU A 18 -7.91 10.79 4.94
C LEU A 18 -9.01 10.41 5.93
N TRP A 19 -8.66 9.98 7.13
CA TRP A 19 -9.63 9.69 8.19
C TRP A 19 -10.52 10.90 8.52
N ARG A 20 -9.93 12.10 8.65
CA ARG A 20 -10.69 13.34 8.89
C ARG A 20 -11.62 13.68 7.71
N VAL A 21 -11.15 13.50 6.48
CA VAL A 21 -11.96 13.75 5.28
C VAL A 21 -13.10 12.74 5.17
N GLY A 22 -12.80 11.44 5.30
CA GLY A 22 -13.80 10.36 5.27
C GLY A 22 -14.89 10.56 6.33
N LYS A 23 -14.54 11.09 7.51
CA LYS A 23 -15.52 11.47 8.53
C LYS A 23 -16.40 12.65 8.15
N GLY A 24 -15.83 13.67 7.52
CA GLY A 24 -16.59 14.82 7.04
C GLY A 24 -17.50 14.50 5.86
N THR A 25 -17.14 13.53 5.01
CA THR A 25 -17.85 13.23 3.74
C THR A 25 -18.62 11.91 3.75
N ALA A 26 -18.54 11.12 4.83
CA ALA A 26 -19.14 9.80 4.98
C ALA A 26 -18.82 8.82 3.83
N GLN A 27 -17.58 8.85 3.32
CA GLN A 27 -17.13 7.99 2.21
C GLN A 27 -16.37 6.77 2.75
N ALA A 28 -16.94 5.58 2.59
CA ALA A 28 -16.34 4.32 2.99
C ALA A 28 -15.03 4.03 2.24
N SER A 29 -14.94 4.38 0.96
CA SER A 29 -13.68 4.28 0.20
C SER A 29 -12.55 5.05 0.86
N VAL A 30 -12.79 6.32 1.21
CA VAL A 30 -11.79 7.19 1.84
C VAL A 30 -11.33 6.66 3.19
N TYR A 31 -12.27 6.14 4.00
CA TYR A 31 -11.93 5.48 5.26
C TYR A 31 -11.08 4.23 5.08
N SER A 32 -11.42 3.41 4.09
CA SER A 32 -10.66 2.20 3.77
C SER A 32 -9.24 2.57 3.33
N TRP A 33 -9.08 3.57 2.45
CA TRP A 33 -7.76 4.08 2.07
C TRP A 33 -6.97 4.63 3.28
N ALA A 34 -7.63 5.32 4.22
CA ALA A 34 -7.00 5.78 5.46
C ALA A 34 -6.42 4.60 6.28
N ALA A 35 -7.20 3.52 6.44
CA ALA A 35 -6.74 2.31 7.11
C ALA A 35 -5.57 1.65 6.35
N GLY A 36 -5.64 1.61 5.01
CA GLY A 36 -4.55 1.11 4.16
C GLY A 36 -3.24 1.87 4.37
N PHE A 37 -3.29 3.20 4.40
CA PHE A 37 -2.12 4.04 4.70
C PHE A 37 -1.59 3.82 6.12
N ALA A 38 -2.46 3.62 7.12
CA ALA A 38 -2.03 3.32 8.48
C ALA A 38 -1.28 1.97 8.55
N CYS A 39 -1.81 0.94 7.89
CA CYS A 39 -1.17 -0.36 7.79
C CYS A 39 0.17 -0.28 7.03
N PHE A 40 0.24 0.46 5.93
CA PHE A 40 1.48 0.66 5.20
C PHE A 40 2.52 1.41 6.06
N GLY A 41 2.09 2.41 6.82
CA GLY A 41 2.95 3.13 7.76
C GLY A 41 3.52 2.21 8.86
N LEU A 42 2.67 1.33 9.41
CA LEU A 42 3.10 0.31 10.38
C LEU A 42 4.11 -0.68 9.77
N ALA A 43 3.86 -1.15 8.54
CA ALA A 43 4.80 -2.00 7.83
C ALA A 43 6.16 -1.33 7.63
N SER A 44 6.16 -0.07 7.20
CA SER A 44 7.39 0.71 7.01
C SER A 44 8.13 0.93 8.32
N LEU A 45 7.41 1.15 9.43
CA LEU A 45 8.00 1.27 10.77
C LEU A 45 8.67 -0.04 11.22
N ALA A 46 7.96 -1.16 11.10
CA ALA A 46 8.46 -2.47 11.50
C ALA A 46 9.64 -2.91 10.60
N GLY A 47 9.51 -2.80 9.28
CA GLY A 47 10.55 -3.13 8.32
C GLY A 47 11.80 -2.26 8.50
N GLY A 48 11.62 -0.96 8.71
CA GLY A 48 12.71 -0.04 9.05
C GLY A 48 13.45 -0.42 10.32
N THR A 49 12.73 -0.96 11.31
CA THR A 49 13.33 -1.46 12.56
C THR A 49 14.14 -2.74 12.32
N VAL A 50 13.63 -3.68 11.50
CA VAL A 50 14.38 -4.88 11.09
C VAL A 50 15.66 -4.49 10.37
N HIS A 51 15.58 -3.58 9.40
CA HIS A 51 16.74 -3.14 8.61
C HIS A 51 17.76 -2.36 9.45
N GLY A 52 17.30 -1.59 10.43
CA GLY A 52 18.11 -0.64 11.18
C GLY A 52 18.79 -1.19 12.42
N PHE A 53 18.17 -2.17 13.06
CA PHE A 53 18.52 -2.60 14.42
C PHE A 53 18.82 -4.10 14.48
N SER A 54 19.19 -4.72 13.35
CA SER A 54 19.50 -6.15 13.25
C SER A 54 20.68 -6.59 14.11
N THR A 55 21.60 -5.69 14.45
CA THR A 55 22.75 -5.95 15.33
C THR A 55 22.43 -5.81 16.82
N ILE A 56 21.27 -5.22 17.15
CA ILE A 56 20.85 -4.91 18.52
C ILE A 56 19.81 -5.93 19.00
N PHE A 57 18.88 -6.33 18.13
CA PHE A 57 17.83 -7.28 18.47
C PHE A 57 18.23 -8.74 18.24
N SER A 58 17.62 -9.64 18.99
CA SER A 58 17.76 -11.08 18.76
C SER A 58 17.06 -11.49 17.46
N GLU A 59 17.51 -12.59 16.87
CA GLU A 59 16.92 -13.13 15.64
C GLU A 59 15.41 -13.39 15.77
N ALA A 60 14.97 -13.90 16.93
CA ALA A 60 13.54 -14.13 17.20
C ALA A 60 12.72 -12.82 17.12
N VAL A 61 13.23 -11.72 17.70
CA VAL A 61 12.54 -10.41 17.63
C VAL A 61 12.50 -9.91 16.20
N LEU A 62 13.58 -10.08 15.43
CA LEU A 62 13.63 -9.68 14.03
C LEU A 62 12.65 -10.48 13.16
N GLN A 63 12.50 -11.78 13.41
CA GLN A 63 11.52 -12.63 12.73
C GLN A 63 10.07 -12.19 13.02
N GLU A 64 9.75 -11.87 14.28
CA GLU A 64 8.42 -11.35 14.64
C GLU A 64 8.14 -9.98 14.01
N LEU A 65 9.12 -9.08 14.00
CA LEU A 65 9.00 -7.78 13.32
C LEU A 65 8.84 -7.94 11.80
N TRP A 66 9.48 -8.94 11.21
CA TRP A 66 9.31 -9.28 9.80
C TRP A 66 7.89 -9.79 9.51
N LYS A 67 7.36 -10.68 10.36
CA LYS A 67 5.96 -11.14 10.27
C LYS A 67 4.98 -9.98 10.39
N LEU A 68 5.20 -9.08 11.35
CA LEU A 68 4.41 -7.86 11.51
C LEU A 68 4.44 -7.01 10.23
N THR A 69 5.62 -6.83 9.64
CA THR A 69 5.81 -6.11 8.37
C THR A 69 4.98 -6.74 7.26
N ALA A 70 5.12 -8.06 7.05
CA ALA A 70 4.41 -8.79 6.01
C ALA A 70 2.88 -8.69 6.19
N TYR A 71 2.36 -8.98 7.39
CA TYR A 71 0.92 -8.91 7.63
C TYR A 71 0.36 -7.48 7.52
N ALA A 72 1.12 -6.47 7.95
CA ALA A 72 0.73 -5.08 7.79
C ALA A 72 0.67 -4.68 6.30
N ILE A 73 1.56 -5.19 5.44
CA ILE A 73 1.47 -4.98 3.99
C ILE A 73 0.22 -5.64 3.42
N GLY A 74 -0.07 -6.89 3.78
CA GLY A 74 -1.29 -7.58 3.33
C GLY A 74 -2.58 -6.87 3.75
N LEU A 75 -2.62 -6.34 4.98
CA LEU A 75 -3.74 -5.50 5.44
C LEU A 75 -3.81 -4.19 4.66
N ALA A 76 -2.68 -3.56 4.34
CA ALA A 76 -2.66 -2.39 3.48
C ALA A 76 -3.27 -2.71 2.12
N SER A 77 -2.81 -3.77 1.44
CA SER A 77 -3.36 -4.26 0.18
C SER A 77 -4.88 -4.45 0.25
N PHE A 78 -5.36 -5.16 1.28
CA PHE A 78 -6.78 -5.41 1.52
C PHE A 78 -7.60 -4.11 1.57
N PHE A 79 -7.16 -3.14 2.36
CA PHE A 79 -7.88 -1.88 2.55
C PHE A 79 -7.83 -0.99 1.31
N LEU A 80 -6.69 -0.89 0.64
CA LEU A 80 -6.56 -0.12 -0.60
C LEU A 80 -7.48 -0.69 -1.71
N LEU A 81 -7.55 -2.02 -1.81
CA LEU A 81 -8.41 -2.69 -2.79
C LEU A 81 -9.89 -2.54 -2.44
N THR A 82 -10.26 -2.78 -1.17
CA THR A 82 -11.63 -2.57 -0.66
C THR A 82 -12.12 -1.15 -0.92
N GLY A 83 -11.29 -0.15 -0.61
CA GLY A 83 -11.60 1.25 -0.85
C GLY A 83 -11.80 1.56 -2.33
N THR A 84 -10.94 1.02 -3.19
CA THR A 84 -11.07 1.17 -4.64
C THR A 84 -12.32 0.50 -5.19
N PHE A 85 -12.65 -0.71 -4.74
CA PHE A 85 -13.86 -1.41 -5.16
C PHE A 85 -15.11 -0.65 -4.74
N SER A 86 -15.11 -0.07 -3.55
CA SER A 86 -16.23 0.72 -3.03
C SER A 86 -16.54 1.95 -3.88
N ALA A 87 -15.51 2.58 -4.45
CA ALA A 87 -15.63 3.75 -5.31
C ALA A 87 -15.87 3.42 -6.80
N CYS A 88 -15.38 2.28 -7.29
CA CYS A 88 -15.39 1.97 -8.73
C CYS A 88 -16.51 1.01 -9.14
N ILE A 89 -16.95 0.13 -8.25
CA ILE A 89 -17.88 -0.95 -8.60
C ILE A 89 -19.32 -0.55 -8.28
N MET A 90 -20.24 -0.88 -9.20
CA MET A 90 -21.66 -0.58 -9.05
C MET A 90 -22.27 -1.24 -7.79
N PRO A 91 -23.20 -0.57 -7.09
CA PRO A 91 -23.80 -1.08 -5.86
C PRO A 91 -24.41 -2.49 -5.97
N SER A 92 -25.02 -2.82 -7.11
CA SER A 92 -25.70 -4.10 -7.34
C SER A 92 -24.75 -5.31 -7.28
N VAL A 93 -23.51 -5.14 -7.70
CA VAL A 93 -22.49 -6.21 -7.75
C VAL A 93 -21.38 -6.05 -6.72
N ARG A 94 -21.26 -4.87 -6.09
CA ARG A 94 -20.21 -4.53 -5.13
C ARG A 94 -20.08 -5.54 -3.99
N ARG A 95 -21.19 -6.02 -3.42
CA ARG A 95 -21.16 -7.00 -2.31
C ARG A 95 -20.43 -8.30 -2.68
N PHE A 96 -20.55 -8.73 -3.94
CA PHE A 96 -19.89 -9.94 -4.44
C PHE A 96 -18.44 -9.64 -4.81
N ALA A 97 -18.19 -8.49 -5.45
CA ALA A 97 -16.84 -8.07 -5.77
C ALA A 97 -15.97 -7.89 -4.53
N LEU A 98 -16.54 -7.40 -3.42
CA LEU A 98 -15.83 -7.26 -2.15
C LEU A 98 -15.35 -8.60 -1.58
N LEU A 99 -15.89 -9.75 -1.99
CA LEU A 99 -15.35 -11.04 -1.59
C LEU A 99 -13.90 -11.26 -2.09
N ILE A 100 -13.50 -10.57 -3.16
CA ILE A 100 -12.14 -10.67 -3.73
C ILE A 100 -11.07 -10.19 -2.74
N PRO A 101 -11.09 -8.94 -2.22
CA PRO A 101 -10.09 -8.52 -1.23
C PRO A 101 -10.11 -9.39 0.04
N TYR A 102 -11.27 -9.87 0.51
CA TYR A 102 -11.32 -10.78 1.65
C TYR A 102 -10.64 -12.12 1.35
N ALA A 103 -10.95 -12.74 0.20
CA ALA A 103 -10.32 -13.99 -0.22
C ALA A 103 -8.80 -13.81 -0.39
N GLN A 104 -8.38 -12.72 -1.03
CA GLN A 104 -6.97 -12.35 -1.16
C GLN A 104 -6.29 -12.28 0.21
N LEU A 105 -6.87 -11.54 1.17
CA LEU A 105 -6.29 -11.39 2.50
C LEU A 105 -6.19 -12.74 3.24
N ILE A 106 -7.23 -13.56 3.19
CA ILE A 106 -7.24 -14.88 3.84
C ILE A 106 -6.14 -15.76 3.23
N ILE A 107 -6.08 -15.84 1.90
CA ILE A 107 -5.05 -16.60 1.19
C ILE A 107 -3.66 -16.09 1.57
N TYR A 108 -3.46 -14.77 1.55
CA TYR A 108 -2.19 -14.14 1.88
C TYR A 108 -1.75 -14.41 3.32
N VAL A 109 -2.65 -14.27 4.30
CA VAL A 109 -2.33 -14.53 5.71
C VAL A 109 -1.94 -15.98 5.94
N LEU A 110 -2.70 -16.93 5.38
CA LEU A 110 -2.40 -18.36 5.48
C LEU A 110 -1.08 -18.70 4.77
N TRP A 111 -0.79 -18.05 3.64
CA TRP A 111 0.46 -18.21 2.92
C TRP A 111 1.64 -17.72 3.76
N MET A 112 1.56 -16.50 4.29
CA MET A 112 2.62 -15.88 5.07
C MET A 112 2.80 -16.49 6.46
N ALA A 113 1.83 -17.28 6.96
CA ALA A 113 2.01 -18.03 8.20
C ALA A 113 3.15 -19.06 8.11
N THR A 114 3.43 -19.59 6.92
CA THR A 114 4.41 -20.67 6.72
C THR A 114 5.60 -20.27 5.85
N ARG A 115 5.60 -19.05 5.30
CA ARG A 115 6.64 -18.57 4.39
C ARG A 115 7.08 -17.15 4.77
N ASP A 116 8.38 -16.91 4.71
CA ASP A 116 8.98 -15.60 5.02
C ASP A 116 9.55 -14.88 3.80
N ASP A 117 9.54 -15.54 2.63
CA ASP A 117 10.09 -14.94 1.41
C ASP A 117 9.31 -13.69 0.99
N PHE A 118 10.04 -12.59 0.79
CA PHE A 118 9.46 -11.32 0.37
C PHE A 118 8.74 -11.38 -0.97
N ARG A 119 9.08 -12.33 -1.86
CA ARG A 119 8.40 -12.51 -3.16
C ARG A 119 6.88 -12.69 -3.04
N TYR A 120 6.40 -13.29 -1.95
CA TYR A 120 4.97 -13.49 -1.75
C TYR A 120 4.27 -12.20 -1.33
N VAL A 121 4.96 -11.33 -0.62
CA VAL A 121 4.56 -9.94 -0.37
C VAL A 121 4.42 -9.19 -1.71
N ILE A 122 5.38 -9.40 -2.63
CA ILE A 122 5.35 -8.81 -3.98
C ILE A 122 4.12 -9.25 -4.76
N TYR A 123 3.80 -10.54 -4.78
CA TYR A 123 2.65 -11.05 -5.52
C TYR A 123 1.33 -10.44 -5.02
N ASP A 124 1.17 -10.30 -3.70
CA ASP A 124 -0.02 -9.70 -3.10
C ASP A 124 -0.22 -8.22 -3.46
N TYR A 125 0.80 -7.38 -3.22
CA TYR A 125 0.65 -5.96 -3.54
C TYR A 125 0.62 -5.72 -5.06
N ALA A 126 1.28 -6.56 -5.87
CA ALA A 126 1.22 -6.45 -7.32
C ALA A 126 -0.19 -6.72 -7.84
N PHE A 127 -0.86 -7.76 -7.34
CA PHE A 127 -2.27 -8.01 -7.66
C PHE A 127 -3.15 -6.81 -7.29
N THR A 128 -2.94 -6.23 -6.10
CA THR A 128 -3.67 -5.04 -5.65
C THR A 128 -3.43 -3.85 -6.57
N ASN A 129 -2.18 -3.52 -6.87
CA ASN A 129 -1.80 -2.39 -7.72
C ASN A 129 -2.33 -2.55 -9.16
N LEU A 130 -2.25 -3.76 -9.73
CA LEU A 130 -2.80 -4.04 -11.06
C LEU A 130 -4.33 -3.92 -11.06
N SER A 131 -5.01 -4.36 -10.00
CA SER A 131 -6.46 -4.20 -9.86
C SER A 131 -6.87 -2.73 -9.75
N ILE A 132 -6.12 -1.93 -8.95
CA ILE A 132 -6.32 -0.48 -8.85
C ILE A 132 -6.12 0.17 -10.23
N LEU A 133 -5.03 -0.16 -10.92
CA LEU A 133 -4.73 0.36 -12.25
C LEU A 133 -5.85 0.06 -13.25
N ALA A 134 -6.26 -1.21 -13.36
CA ALA A 134 -7.31 -1.64 -14.28
C ALA A 134 -8.63 -0.93 -14.00
N LEU A 135 -9.06 -0.86 -12.74
CA LEU A 135 -10.30 -0.19 -12.37
C LEU A 135 -10.25 1.32 -12.62
N GLN A 136 -9.15 1.98 -12.26
CA GLN A 136 -9.01 3.43 -12.43
C GLN A 136 -8.89 3.84 -13.89
N LEU A 137 -8.23 3.03 -14.74
CA LEU A 137 -8.25 3.21 -16.18
C LEU A 137 -9.69 3.07 -16.71
N TYR A 138 -10.40 2.01 -16.32
CA TYR A 138 -11.78 1.79 -16.75
C TYR A 138 -12.71 2.95 -16.34
N VAL A 139 -12.74 3.33 -15.06
CA VAL A 139 -13.62 4.42 -14.60
C VAL A 139 -13.17 5.79 -15.08
N GLY A 140 -11.87 5.98 -15.32
CA GLY A 140 -11.32 7.20 -15.92
C GLY A 140 -11.80 7.37 -17.36
N MET A 141 -11.77 6.31 -18.17
CA MET A 141 -12.22 6.34 -19.56
C MET A 141 -13.74 6.45 -19.70
N THR A 142 -14.49 5.74 -18.84
CA THR A 142 -15.96 5.68 -18.93
C THR A 142 -16.68 6.80 -18.20
N HIS A 143 -16.13 7.28 -17.07
CA HIS A 143 -16.80 8.22 -16.18
C HIS A 143 -15.98 9.48 -15.88
N ARG A 144 -14.76 9.61 -16.44
CA ARG A 144 -13.88 10.78 -16.26
C ARG A 144 -13.65 11.13 -14.79
N THR A 145 -13.47 10.11 -13.94
CA THR A 145 -13.27 10.31 -12.50
C THR A 145 -11.99 11.09 -12.21
N MET A 146 -12.08 12.05 -11.29
CA MET A 146 -10.92 12.87 -10.91
C MET A 146 -9.82 12.07 -10.21
N SER A 147 -10.15 10.93 -9.61
CA SER A 147 -9.20 10.04 -8.94
C SER A 147 -8.28 9.29 -9.89
N ALA A 148 -8.75 9.02 -11.13
CA ALA A 148 -8.07 8.14 -12.06
C ALA A 148 -6.61 8.54 -12.37
N PRO A 149 -6.29 9.78 -12.82
CA PRO A 149 -4.91 10.13 -13.15
C PRO A 149 -3.97 10.02 -11.94
N TRP A 150 -4.45 10.34 -10.74
CA TRP A 150 -3.66 10.23 -9.52
C TRP A 150 -3.35 8.78 -9.17
N LEU A 151 -4.35 7.91 -9.16
CA LEU A 151 -4.19 6.51 -8.76
C LEU A 151 -3.44 5.69 -9.82
N VAL A 152 -3.66 5.98 -11.11
CA VAL A 152 -2.85 5.42 -12.20
C VAL A 152 -1.40 5.85 -12.06
N GLY A 153 -1.14 7.16 -11.91
CA GLY A 153 0.21 7.68 -11.71
C GLY A 153 0.90 7.08 -10.49
N ALA A 154 0.16 6.90 -9.39
CA ALA A 154 0.68 6.29 -8.16
C ALA A 154 1.15 4.84 -8.37
N VAL A 155 0.36 4.03 -9.09
CA VAL A 155 0.74 2.65 -9.43
C VAL A 155 1.98 2.62 -10.32
N LEU A 156 2.03 3.48 -11.35
CA LEU A 156 3.19 3.56 -12.25
C LEU A 156 4.47 3.97 -11.51
N VAL A 157 4.39 4.97 -10.62
CA VAL A 157 5.52 5.37 -9.77
C VAL A 157 5.92 4.25 -8.81
N SER A 158 4.97 3.49 -8.28
CA SER A 158 5.27 2.34 -7.41
C SER A 158 6.02 1.23 -8.17
N PHE A 159 5.63 0.94 -9.42
CA PHE A 159 6.37 0.00 -10.26
C PHE A 159 7.76 0.52 -10.66
N LEU A 160 7.91 1.83 -10.89
CA LEU A 160 9.23 2.44 -11.09
C LEU A 160 10.11 2.27 -9.84
N GLY A 161 9.54 2.43 -8.65
CA GLY A 161 10.22 2.14 -7.39
C GLY A 161 10.68 0.69 -7.33
N ALA A 162 9.79 -0.26 -7.61
CA ALA A 162 10.12 -1.69 -7.61
C ALA A 162 11.24 -2.02 -8.62
N ALA A 163 11.20 -1.42 -9.82
CA ALA A 163 12.26 -1.57 -10.81
C ALA A 163 13.62 -1.02 -10.30
N ALA A 164 13.62 0.14 -9.63
CA ALA A 164 14.81 0.68 -9.00
C ALA A 164 15.33 -0.25 -7.90
N GLN A 165 14.45 -0.84 -7.09
CA GLN A 165 14.84 -1.79 -6.05
C GLN A 165 15.52 -3.03 -6.64
N VAL A 166 14.91 -3.65 -7.66
CA VAL A 166 15.40 -4.88 -8.32
C VAL A 166 16.71 -4.62 -9.08
N SER A 167 16.91 -3.41 -9.60
CA SER A 167 18.15 -3.04 -10.30
C SER A 167 19.41 -3.11 -9.43
N GLY A 168 19.26 -3.07 -8.10
CA GLY A 168 20.38 -3.04 -7.16
C GLY A 168 21.17 -1.72 -7.17
N VAL A 169 20.74 -0.71 -7.96
CA VAL A 169 21.41 0.58 -8.07
C VAL A 169 21.49 1.25 -6.71
N SER A 170 22.71 1.46 -6.23
CA SER A 170 23.00 2.07 -4.93
C SER A 170 23.80 3.35 -5.17
N LEU A 171 23.24 4.50 -4.76
CA LEU A 171 23.86 5.81 -5.00
C LEU A 171 24.97 6.10 -3.98
N HIS A 172 24.91 5.50 -2.80
CA HIS A 172 25.88 5.65 -1.73
C HIS A 172 25.85 4.45 -0.75
N GLN A 173 26.90 4.23 0.03
CA GLN A 173 26.96 3.16 1.04
C GLN A 173 25.86 3.26 2.13
N HIS A 174 25.37 4.47 2.40
CA HIS A 174 24.26 4.75 3.33
C HIS A 174 22.96 5.14 2.60
N PHE A 175 22.93 5.02 1.27
CA PHE A 175 21.77 5.28 0.43
C PHE A 175 21.76 4.28 -0.73
N ASN A 176 21.22 3.10 -0.46
CA ASN A 176 21.22 1.97 -1.39
C ASN A 176 19.92 1.90 -2.20
N HIS A 177 19.77 0.83 -2.99
CA HIS A 177 18.59 0.57 -3.81
C HIS A 177 17.27 0.53 -3.02
N ASN A 178 17.28 0.10 -1.75
CA ASN A 178 16.09 0.13 -0.89
C ASN A 178 15.75 1.55 -0.45
N ASP A 179 16.75 2.37 -0.12
CA ASP A 179 16.53 3.77 0.22
C ASP A 179 16.00 4.55 -1.00
N LEU A 180 16.56 4.29 -2.19
CA LEU A 180 16.06 4.84 -3.45
C LEU A 180 14.62 4.40 -3.74
N TYR A 181 14.32 3.11 -3.56
CA TYR A 181 12.95 2.59 -3.64
C TYR A 181 12.01 3.35 -2.72
N HIS A 182 12.36 3.53 -1.43
CA HIS A 182 11.52 4.23 -0.47
C HIS A 182 11.26 5.68 -0.87
N VAL A 183 12.25 6.40 -1.39
CA VAL A 183 12.08 7.78 -1.87
C VAL A 183 11.12 7.85 -3.06
N ILE A 184 11.26 6.95 -4.04
CA ILE A 184 10.32 6.88 -5.17
C ILE A 184 8.92 6.50 -4.65
N GLN A 185 8.85 5.57 -3.70
CA GLN A 185 7.61 5.11 -3.10
C GLN A 185 6.90 6.22 -2.30
N MET A 186 7.63 7.15 -1.66
CA MET A 186 7.01 8.34 -1.05
C MET A 186 6.27 9.20 -2.09
N GLY A 187 6.84 9.34 -3.29
CA GLY A 187 6.18 9.99 -4.43
C GLY A 187 4.91 9.25 -4.85
N GLY A 188 4.98 7.91 -4.97
CA GLY A 188 3.82 7.06 -5.26
C GLY A 188 2.73 7.20 -4.19
N MET A 189 3.11 7.17 -2.90
CA MET A 189 2.19 7.34 -1.77
C MET A 189 1.53 8.72 -1.76
N TYR A 190 2.24 9.77 -2.13
CA TYR A 190 1.64 11.09 -2.29
C TYR A 190 0.57 11.09 -3.39
N LEU A 191 0.85 10.49 -4.54
CA LEU A 191 -0.13 10.38 -5.62
C LEU A 191 -1.34 9.54 -5.20
N PHE A 192 -1.12 8.42 -4.51
CA PHE A 192 -2.19 7.62 -3.92
C PHE A 192 -3.06 8.43 -2.97
N TYR A 193 -2.44 9.21 -2.08
CA TYR A 193 -3.14 10.09 -1.15
C TYR A 193 -4.00 11.13 -1.88
N ARG A 194 -3.44 11.78 -2.92
CA ARG A 194 -4.18 12.76 -3.74
C ARG A 194 -5.36 12.13 -4.46
N GLY A 195 -5.20 10.92 -4.98
CA GLY A 195 -6.29 10.17 -5.59
C GLY A 195 -7.37 9.77 -4.58
N ALA A 196 -6.96 9.27 -3.41
CA ALA A 196 -7.86 8.87 -2.34
C ALA A 196 -8.71 10.03 -1.80
N LEU A 197 -8.14 11.24 -1.69
CA LEU A 197 -8.89 12.45 -1.26
C LEU A 197 -10.09 12.79 -2.14
N VAL A 198 -10.05 12.41 -3.42
CA VAL A 198 -11.09 12.75 -4.40
C VAL A 198 -11.93 11.53 -4.81
N LEU A 199 -11.75 10.39 -4.14
CA LEU A 199 -12.62 9.24 -4.32
C LEU A 199 -14.04 9.55 -3.85
N LYS A 200 -15.01 8.96 -4.55
CA LYS A 200 -16.42 9.00 -4.22
C LYS A 200 -17.00 7.62 -4.39
N ASP A 201 -17.68 7.15 -3.35
CA ASP A 201 -18.46 5.92 -3.37
C ASP A 201 -19.59 6.04 -4.40
N ARG A 202 -19.90 4.90 -5.02
CA ARG A 202 -21.02 4.75 -5.96
C ARG A 202 -22.23 4.11 -5.31
#